data_AF-A0A952UE18-F1
#
_entry.id   AF-A0A952UE18-F1
#
_cell.length_a   1.000
_cell.length_b   1.000
_cell.length_c   1.000
_cell.angle_alpha   90.00
_cell.angle_beta   90.00
_cell.angle_gamma   90.00
#
_symmetry.space_group_name_H-M   'P 1'
#
loop_
_entity.id
_entity.type
_entity.pdbx_description
1 polymer ?
#
loop_
_entity_poly.entity_id
_entity_poly.type
_entity_poly.pdbx_seq_one_letter_code
_entity_poly.pdbx_strand_id
1 'polypeptide(L)'
;MTTVDKDTANWRLYGGGGLLVGGLLWLVGLILSGVAGMPDVGKWVTVIGLVVVAIGFVLVAWGQTGSNGAVGNNMIGKVGLWAVALGFLAWALLPLFGVTGEGVNWAVLILVGLGSLIAAVIILQKGVARGLAKWMLFLVAILAIVYFLGAFGVIALGADVLGILGYVFAAAVALTGLVYVLNKK
;
A
#
# COMPACT_ATOMS: atom_id res chain seq x y z
N MET A 1 -19.66 -18.81 3.60
CA MET A 1 -19.76 -17.45 4.19
C MET A 1 -18.71 -17.35 5.30
N THR A 2 -17.79 -16.40 5.22
CA THR A 2 -16.88 -16.07 6.33
C THR A 2 -17.68 -15.33 7.40
N THR A 3 -18.05 -16.02 8.47
CA THR A 3 -18.64 -15.41 9.66
C THR A 3 -17.60 -14.48 10.29
N VAL A 4 -17.92 -13.18 10.33
CA VAL A 4 -17.12 -12.15 11.01
C VAL A 4 -17.40 -12.29 12.51
N ASP A 5 -16.63 -13.13 13.18
CA ASP A 5 -16.56 -13.24 14.63
C ASP A 5 -15.57 -12.21 15.20
N LYS A 6 -15.76 -11.78 16.45
CA LYS A 6 -14.85 -10.87 17.18
C LYS A 6 -13.40 -11.39 17.24
N ASP A 7 -13.24 -12.71 17.10
CA ASP A 7 -11.96 -13.42 17.11
C ASP A 7 -11.36 -13.66 15.70
N THR A 8 -12.08 -13.28 14.65
CA THR A 8 -11.62 -13.29 13.24
C THR A 8 -11.12 -11.92 12.80
N ALA A 9 -9.89 -11.60 13.23
CA ALA A 9 -8.92 -10.82 12.47
C ALA A 9 -9.46 -9.74 11.49
N ASN A 10 -10.12 -8.71 12.03
CA ASN A 10 -10.68 -7.59 11.26
C ASN A 10 -9.67 -6.89 10.33
N TRP A 11 -8.38 -6.92 10.68
CA TRP A 11 -7.31 -6.37 9.85
C TRP A 11 -7.10 -7.14 8.53
N ARG A 12 -7.47 -8.43 8.47
CA ARG A 12 -7.36 -9.26 7.27
C ARG A 12 -8.44 -8.90 6.27
N LEU A 13 -9.69 -8.86 6.73
CA LEU A 13 -10.83 -8.57 5.86
C LEU A 13 -10.85 -7.10 5.46
N TYR A 14 -10.78 -6.17 6.41
CA TYR A 14 -10.90 -4.74 6.10
C TYR A 14 -9.57 -4.13 5.66
N GLY A 15 -8.47 -4.45 6.35
CA GLY A 15 -7.15 -3.99 5.94
C GLY A 15 -6.70 -4.66 4.64
N GLY A 16 -6.64 -6.00 4.62
CA GLY A 16 -6.31 -6.75 3.42
C GLY A 16 -7.28 -6.52 2.26
N GLY A 17 -8.60 -6.48 2.52
CA GLY A 17 -9.59 -6.16 1.50
C GLY A 17 -9.45 -4.74 0.94
N GLY A 18 -9.16 -3.76 1.80
CA GLY A 18 -8.87 -2.39 1.37
C GLY A 18 -7.63 -2.33 0.47
N LEU A 19 -6.54 -3.02 0.83
CA LEU A 19 -5.34 -3.10 -0.02
C LEU A 19 -5.63 -3.80 -1.36
N LEU A 20 -6.44 -4.86 -1.36
CA LEU A 20 -6.84 -5.57 -2.58
C LEU A 20 -7.64 -4.67 -3.51
N VAL A 21 -8.73 -4.09 -3.02
CA VAL A 21 -9.62 -3.23 -3.81
C VAL A 21 -8.88 -1.97 -4.26
N GLY A 22 -8.15 -1.31 -3.35
CA GLY A 22 -7.40 -0.11 -3.67
C GLY A 22 -6.29 -0.35 -4.70
N GLY A 23 -5.54 -1.45 -4.56
CA GLY A 23 -4.51 -1.84 -5.53
C GLY A 23 -5.10 -2.19 -6.90
N LEU A 24 -6.25 -2.86 -6.96
CA LEU A 24 -6.95 -3.15 -8.21
C LEU A 24 -7.49 -1.87 -8.87
N LEU A 25 -8.10 -0.96 -8.11
CA LEU A 25 -8.54 0.34 -8.61
C LEU A 25 -7.37 1.14 -9.16
N TRP A 26 -6.26 1.17 -8.44
CA TRP A 26 -5.05 1.82 -8.95
C TRP A 26 -4.56 1.20 -10.26
N LEU A 27 -4.49 -0.14 -10.35
CA LEU A 27 -4.11 -0.82 -11.58
C LEU A 27 -5.03 -0.48 -12.75
N VAL A 28 -6.35 -0.48 -12.53
CA VAL A 28 -7.35 -0.06 -13.52
C VAL A 28 -7.14 1.40 -13.93
N GLY A 29 -6.87 2.29 -12.98
CA GLY A 29 -6.57 3.68 -13.24
C GLY A 29 -5.36 3.87 -14.16
N LEU A 30 -4.29 3.11 -13.96
CA LEU A 30 -3.11 3.11 -14.83
C LEU A 30 -3.45 2.63 -16.26
N ILE A 31 -4.23 1.55 -16.39
CA ILE A 31 -4.66 1.03 -17.69
C ILE A 31 -5.54 2.04 -18.43
N LEU A 32 -6.48 2.68 -17.73
CA LEU A 32 -7.35 3.69 -18.31
C LEU A 32 -6.57 4.90 -18.86
N SER A 33 -5.59 5.38 -18.10
CA SER A 33 -4.76 6.51 -18.50
C SER A 33 -3.76 6.17 -19.60
N GLY A 34 -3.09 5.01 -19.52
CA GLY A 34 -1.97 4.67 -20.39
C GLY A 34 -2.35 3.90 -21.65
N VAL A 35 -3.42 3.09 -21.60
CA VAL A 35 -3.78 2.16 -22.69
C VAL A 35 -5.13 2.51 -23.31
N ALA A 36 -6.13 2.85 -22.50
CA ALA A 36 -7.48 3.09 -22.99
C ALA A 36 -7.73 4.52 -23.49
N GLY A 37 -6.75 5.43 -23.39
CA GLY A 37 -6.89 6.82 -23.83
C GLY A 37 -7.87 7.65 -23.00
N MET A 38 -8.10 7.28 -21.73
CA MET A 38 -9.04 7.97 -20.82
C MET A 38 -8.29 8.59 -19.61
N PRO A 39 -7.38 9.55 -19.83
CA PRO A 39 -6.48 10.07 -18.79
C PRO A 39 -7.21 10.72 -17.61
N ASP A 40 -8.29 11.45 -17.86
CA ASP A 40 -9.04 12.11 -16.78
C ASP A 40 -9.74 11.10 -15.86
N VAL A 41 -10.37 10.08 -16.46
CA VAL A 41 -11.02 9.00 -15.68
C VAL A 41 -9.96 8.19 -14.93
N GLY A 42 -8.88 7.79 -15.62
CA GLY A 42 -7.80 7.02 -15.01
C GLY A 42 -7.10 7.76 -13.87
N LYS A 43 -6.96 9.10 -13.95
CA LYS A 43 -6.49 9.96 -12.85
C LYS A 43 -7.38 9.79 -11.62
N TRP A 44 -8.69 10.00 -11.74
CA TRP A 44 -9.60 9.93 -10.60
C TRP A 44 -9.70 8.52 -10.00
N VAL A 45 -9.75 7.50 -10.84
CA VAL A 45 -9.76 6.09 -10.40
C VAL A 45 -8.47 5.76 -9.64
N THR A 46 -7.32 6.26 -10.11
CA THR A 46 -6.03 6.12 -9.40
C THR A 46 -6.07 6.81 -8.03
N VAL A 47 -6.52 8.06 -7.96
CA VAL A 47 -6.63 8.80 -6.70
C VAL A 47 -7.50 8.05 -5.69
N ILE A 48 -8.69 7.61 -6.12
CA ILE A 48 -9.59 6.82 -5.26
C ILE A 48 -8.90 5.52 -4.82
N GLY A 49 -8.24 4.81 -5.74
CA GLY A 49 -7.49 3.60 -5.43
C GLY A 49 -6.44 3.82 -4.34
N LEU A 50 -5.61 4.87 -4.46
CA LEU A 50 -4.59 5.20 -3.47
C LEU A 50 -5.18 5.62 -2.12
N VAL A 51 -6.31 6.34 -2.10
CA VAL A 51 -7.04 6.65 -0.84
C VAL A 51 -7.53 5.38 -0.16
N VAL A 52 -8.10 4.44 -0.93
CA VAL A 52 -8.56 3.14 -0.40
C VAL A 52 -7.38 2.32 0.12
N VAL A 53 -6.22 2.34 -0.55
CA VAL A 53 -4.96 1.73 -0.05
C VAL A 53 -4.54 2.35 1.27
N ALA A 54 -4.56 3.68 1.39
CA ALA A 54 -4.20 4.38 2.63
C ALA A 54 -5.11 3.95 3.79
N ILE A 55 -6.43 3.90 3.58
CA ILE A 55 -7.39 3.40 4.56
C ILE A 55 -7.10 1.92 4.89
N GLY A 56 -6.80 1.10 3.89
CA GLY A 56 -6.39 -0.29 4.05
C GLY A 56 -5.23 -0.44 5.03
N PHE A 57 -4.16 0.36 4.89
CA PHE A 57 -3.01 0.32 5.80
C PHE A 57 -3.36 0.73 7.23
N VAL A 58 -4.22 1.73 7.43
CA VAL A 58 -4.74 2.08 8.77
C VAL A 58 -5.45 0.89 9.40
N LEU A 59 -6.30 0.20 8.63
CA LEU A 59 -7.05 -0.97 9.10
C LEU A 59 -6.16 -2.21 9.26
N VAL A 60 -5.04 -2.33 8.54
CA VAL A 60 -4.01 -3.34 8.81
C VAL A 60 -3.36 -3.10 10.18
N ALA A 61 -3.15 -1.84 10.57
CA ALA A 61 -2.48 -1.49 11.83
C ALA A 61 -3.35 -1.71 13.08
N TRP A 62 -4.67 -1.50 12.97
CA TRP A 62 -5.57 -1.47 14.13
C TRP A 62 -6.76 -2.44 14.03
N GLY A 63 -7.07 -2.99 12.86
CA GLY A 63 -8.35 -3.66 12.63
C GLY A 63 -9.54 -2.75 12.95
N GLN A 64 -10.75 -3.34 12.98
CA GLN A 64 -11.89 -2.77 13.70
C GLN A 64 -12.00 -3.47 15.07
N THR A 65 -12.54 -2.78 16.08
CA THR A 65 -13.02 -3.36 17.35
C THR A 65 -12.00 -4.17 18.18
N GLY A 66 -10.94 -3.51 18.67
CA GLY A 66 -10.06 -4.08 19.70
C GLY A 66 -9.06 -5.14 19.23
N SER A 67 -9.01 -5.41 17.92
CA SER A 67 -7.96 -6.24 17.32
C SER A 67 -6.62 -5.50 17.30
N ASN A 68 -5.51 -6.20 17.50
CA ASN A 68 -4.19 -5.57 17.52
C ASN A 68 -3.57 -5.44 16.11
N GLY A 69 -4.34 -5.63 15.03
CA GLY A 69 -3.84 -5.54 13.66
C GLY A 69 -2.78 -6.58 13.30
N ALA A 70 -2.10 -6.40 12.16
CA ALA A 70 -1.03 -7.29 11.70
C ALA A 70 0.28 -7.16 12.50
N VAL A 71 0.45 -6.07 13.26
CA VAL A 71 1.65 -5.75 14.06
C VAL A 71 1.46 -5.97 15.56
N GLY A 72 0.30 -6.48 15.99
CA GLY A 72 0.00 -6.66 17.40
C GLY A 72 0.01 -5.33 18.17
N ASN A 73 0.29 -5.39 19.48
CA ASN A 73 0.40 -4.22 20.34
C ASN A 73 1.68 -3.39 20.13
N ASN A 74 2.45 -3.65 19.07
CA ASN A 74 3.69 -2.92 18.83
C ASN A 74 3.41 -1.51 18.27
N MET A 75 3.72 -0.48 19.06
CA MET A 75 3.53 0.91 18.64
C MET A 75 4.42 1.33 17.47
N ILE A 76 5.65 0.83 17.38
CA ILE A 76 6.56 1.12 16.25
C ILE A 76 5.97 0.57 14.94
N GLY A 77 5.44 -0.66 14.95
CA GLY A 77 4.79 -1.24 13.78
C GLY A 77 3.53 -0.47 13.37
N LYS A 78 2.76 0.03 14.34
CA LYS A 78 1.57 0.87 14.09
C LYS A 78 1.96 2.21 13.48
N VAL A 79 3.01 2.86 14.01
CA VAL A 79 3.56 4.11 13.45
C VAL A 79 4.09 3.88 12.04
N GLY A 80 4.78 2.77 11.78
CA GLY A 80 5.23 2.39 10.44
C GLY A 80 4.07 2.30 9.45
N LEU A 81 3.00 1.58 9.79
CA LEU A 81 1.81 1.46 8.94
C LEU A 81 1.04 2.78 8.78
N TRP A 82 1.04 3.64 9.79
CA TRP A 82 0.49 5.00 9.69
C TRP A 82 1.31 5.86 8.74
N ALA A 83 2.64 5.77 8.81
CA ALA A 83 3.51 6.45 7.86
C ALA A 83 3.19 6.00 6.43
N VAL A 84 3.02 4.70 6.20
CA VAL A 84 2.62 4.18 4.88
C VAL A 84 1.28 4.76 4.43
N ALA A 85 0.27 4.72 5.30
CA ALA A 85 -1.05 5.27 4.99
C ALA A 85 -0.99 6.76 4.63
N LEU A 86 -0.26 7.56 5.42
CA LEU A 86 -0.05 8.99 5.17
C LEU A 86 0.74 9.23 3.88
N GLY A 87 1.73 8.39 3.57
CA GLY A 87 2.48 8.47 2.33
C GLY A 87 1.63 8.22 1.09
N PHE A 88 0.78 7.17 1.11
CA PHE A 88 -0.17 6.91 0.03
C PHE A 88 -1.23 8.00 -0.08
N LEU A 89 -1.73 8.52 1.04
CA LEU A 89 -2.69 9.62 1.04
C LEU A 89 -2.07 10.89 0.47
N ALA A 90 -0.86 11.26 0.92
CA ALA A 90 -0.13 12.41 0.40
C ALA A 90 0.08 12.26 -1.11
N TRP A 91 0.49 11.08 -1.57
CA TRP A 91 0.67 10.80 -2.98
C TRP A 91 -0.63 10.92 -3.79
N ALA A 92 -1.75 10.40 -3.27
CA ALA A 92 -3.05 10.51 -3.90
C ALA A 92 -3.53 11.96 -4.06
N LEU A 93 -3.12 12.84 -3.14
CA LEU A 93 -3.57 14.23 -3.10
C LEU A 93 -2.71 15.17 -3.95
N LEU A 94 -1.46 14.81 -4.29
CA LEU A 94 -0.59 15.67 -5.14
C LEU A 94 -1.28 16.14 -6.44
N PRO A 95 -1.97 15.26 -7.20
CA PRO A 95 -2.62 15.65 -8.44
C PRO A 95 -3.86 16.55 -8.25
N LEU A 96 -4.38 16.66 -7.03
CA LEU A 96 -5.54 17.51 -6.70
C LEU A 96 -5.12 18.92 -6.35
N PHE A 97 -4.00 19.07 -5.66
CA PHE A 97 -3.49 20.38 -5.22
C PHE A 97 -2.46 20.98 -6.18
N GLY A 98 -2.05 20.24 -7.23
CA GLY A 98 -1.00 20.69 -8.14
C GLY A 98 0.35 20.87 -7.44
N VAL A 99 0.52 20.26 -6.26
CA VAL A 99 1.74 20.36 -5.47
C VAL A 99 2.72 19.32 -5.98
N THR A 100 3.72 19.79 -6.72
CA THR A 100 4.86 18.98 -7.13
C THR A 100 6.12 19.65 -6.61
N GLY A 101 6.98 18.89 -5.95
CA GLY A 101 8.19 19.42 -5.35
C GLY A 101 9.05 18.30 -4.79
N GLU A 102 10.37 18.47 -4.91
CA GLU A 102 11.34 17.44 -4.55
C GLU A 102 11.18 17.01 -3.08
N GLY A 103 11.01 17.95 -2.16
CA GLY A 103 10.82 17.63 -0.73
C GLY A 103 9.56 16.81 -0.43
N VAL A 104 8.45 17.07 -1.14
CA VAL A 104 7.20 16.32 -0.97
C VAL A 104 7.35 14.90 -1.51
N ASN A 105 8.02 14.77 -2.66
CA ASN A 105 8.35 13.50 -3.29
C ASN A 105 9.22 12.62 -2.37
N TRP A 106 10.27 13.20 -1.76
CA TRP A 106 11.08 12.52 -0.76
C TRP A 106 10.29 12.13 0.49
N ALA A 107 9.38 12.99 0.96
CA ALA A 107 8.51 12.66 2.08
C ALA A 107 7.63 11.43 1.76
N VAL A 108 7.05 11.36 0.55
CA VAL A 108 6.28 10.18 0.11
C VAL A 108 7.14 8.92 0.09
N LEU A 109 8.36 8.99 -0.46
CA LEU A 109 9.30 7.85 -0.47
C LEU A 109 9.61 7.37 0.95
N ILE A 110 9.89 8.27 1.88
CA ILE A 110 10.21 7.93 3.27
C ILE A 110 8.99 7.29 3.94
N LEU A 111 7.82 7.91 3.80
CA LEU A 111 6.58 7.46 4.41
C LEU A 111 6.15 6.09 3.88
N VAL A 112 6.14 5.89 2.57
CA VAL A 112 5.71 4.63 1.95
C VAL A 112 6.81 3.57 2.04
N GLY A 113 8.04 3.89 1.62
CA GLY A 113 9.15 2.94 1.56
C GLY A 113 9.65 2.53 2.93
N LEU A 114 10.14 3.48 3.74
CA LEU A 114 10.68 3.18 5.07
C LEU A 114 9.58 2.80 6.06
N GLY A 115 8.41 3.43 5.99
CA GLY A 115 7.25 3.03 6.79
C GLY A 115 6.87 1.57 6.56
N SER A 116 6.85 1.12 5.29
CA SER A 116 6.54 -0.28 4.95
C SER A 116 7.63 -1.21 5.44
N LEU A 117 8.90 -0.82 5.33
CA LEU A 117 10.03 -1.63 5.78
C LEU A 117 9.99 -1.85 7.31
N ILE A 118 9.77 -0.78 8.08
CA ILE A 118 9.64 -0.85 9.54
C ILE A 118 8.47 -1.77 9.90
N ALA A 119 7.30 -1.55 9.31
CA ALA A 119 6.14 -2.38 9.55
C ALA A 119 6.39 -3.86 9.18
N ALA A 120 7.07 -4.13 8.07
CA ALA A 120 7.36 -5.48 7.60
C ALA A 120 8.24 -6.25 8.60
N VAL A 121 9.29 -5.61 9.12
CA VAL A 121 10.14 -6.19 10.17
C VAL A 121 9.33 -6.51 11.42
N ILE A 122 8.46 -5.60 11.86
CA ILE A 122 7.62 -5.83 13.05
C ILE A 122 6.60 -6.95 12.83
N ILE A 123 5.96 -7.02 11.65
CA ILE A 123 5.05 -8.12 11.29
C ILE A 123 5.78 -9.47 11.38
N LEU A 124 7.01 -9.54 10.85
CA LEU A 124 7.84 -10.74 10.90
C LEU A 124 8.14 -11.16 12.36
N GLN A 125 8.50 -10.21 13.21
CA GLN A 125 8.83 -10.45 14.62
C GLN A 125 7.62 -10.86 15.47
N LYS A 126 6.45 -10.29 15.19
CA LYS A 126 5.24 -10.53 16.00
C LYS A 126 4.51 -11.82 15.64
N GLY A 127 4.69 -12.34 14.43
CA GLY A 127 4.11 -13.61 14.01
C GLY A 127 2.57 -13.62 13.93
N VAL A 128 1.94 -12.44 13.89
CA VAL A 128 0.47 -12.31 13.72
C VAL A 128 0.06 -12.67 12.28
N ALA A 129 0.88 -12.28 11.30
CA ALA A 129 0.79 -12.76 9.94
C ALA A 129 1.62 -14.05 9.77
N ARG A 130 1.09 -15.04 9.04
CA ARG A 130 1.72 -16.35 8.84
C ARG A 130 1.96 -16.63 7.36
N GLY A 131 2.76 -17.66 7.08
CA GLY A 131 3.06 -18.09 5.71
C GLY A 131 3.66 -16.97 4.86
N LEU A 132 3.08 -16.75 3.67
CA LEU A 132 3.50 -15.71 2.73
C LEU A 132 3.17 -14.29 3.25
N ALA A 133 2.11 -14.13 4.05
CA ALA A 133 1.63 -12.81 4.50
C ALA A 133 2.68 -12.03 5.31
N LYS A 134 3.55 -12.72 6.06
CA LYS A 134 4.61 -12.04 6.82
C LYS A 134 5.68 -11.39 5.94
N TRP A 135 5.75 -11.76 4.65
CA TRP A 135 6.76 -11.26 3.70
C TRP A 135 6.21 -10.19 2.75
N MET A 136 4.90 -10.14 2.53
CA MET A 136 4.31 -9.29 1.48
C MET A 136 4.64 -7.80 1.62
N LEU A 137 4.75 -7.29 2.85
CA LEU A 137 5.03 -5.88 3.06
C LEU A 137 6.48 -5.51 2.71
N PHE A 138 7.42 -6.47 2.69
CA PHE A 138 8.75 -6.23 2.13
C PHE A 138 8.68 -5.98 0.62
N LEU A 139 7.82 -6.70 -0.10
CA LEU A 139 7.64 -6.49 -1.53
C LEU A 139 7.12 -5.07 -1.82
N VAL A 140 6.12 -4.62 -1.06
CA VAL A 140 5.60 -3.24 -1.13
C VAL A 140 6.71 -2.23 -0.81
N ALA A 141 7.52 -2.46 0.23
CA ALA A 141 8.61 -1.57 0.61
C ALA A 141 9.67 -1.46 -0.49
N ILE A 142 10.13 -2.59 -1.03
CA ILE A 142 11.15 -2.64 -2.08
C ILE A 142 10.63 -1.94 -3.35
N LEU A 143 9.41 -2.27 -3.78
CA LEU A 143 8.83 -1.65 -4.97
C LEU A 143 8.62 -0.15 -4.79
N ALA A 144 8.18 0.31 -3.62
CA ALA A 144 8.07 1.73 -3.32
C ALA A 144 9.43 2.43 -3.44
N ILE A 145 10.47 1.89 -2.80
CA ILE A 145 11.82 2.47 -2.81
C ILE A 145 12.34 2.53 -4.25
N VAL A 146 12.30 1.42 -4.99
CA VAL A 146 12.80 1.37 -6.37
C VAL A 146 12.00 2.29 -7.28
N TYR A 147 10.66 2.29 -7.18
CA TYR A 147 9.79 3.15 -7.98
C TYR A 147 10.09 4.63 -7.75
N PHE A 148 10.12 5.08 -6.49
CA PHE A 148 10.32 6.50 -6.18
C PHE A 148 11.76 6.95 -6.47
N LEU A 149 12.78 6.14 -6.15
CA LEU A 149 14.16 6.48 -6.52
C LEU A 149 14.35 6.56 -8.05
N GLY A 150 13.67 5.69 -8.80
CA GLY A 150 13.62 5.76 -10.26
C GLY A 150 12.88 7.00 -10.77
N ALA A 151 11.69 7.27 -10.22
CA ALA A 151 10.87 8.44 -10.59
C ALA A 151 11.57 9.77 -10.30
N PHE A 152 12.45 9.82 -9.29
CA PHE A 152 13.22 11.02 -8.93
C PHE A 152 14.56 11.10 -9.66
N GLY A 153 14.90 10.12 -10.51
CA GLY A 153 16.15 10.09 -11.25
C GLY A 153 17.39 9.76 -10.41
N VAL A 154 17.22 9.28 -9.18
CA VAL A 154 18.34 8.83 -8.32
C VAL A 154 18.94 7.53 -8.85
N ILE A 155 18.08 6.66 -9.38
CA ILE A 155 18.50 5.46 -10.13
C ILE A 155 18.08 5.65 -11.58
N ALA A 156 19.01 5.44 -12.50
CA ALA A 156 18.74 5.51 -13.94
C ALA A 156 17.87 4.32 -14.37
N LEU A 157 16.55 4.54 -14.44
CA LEU A 157 15.58 3.61 -15.00
C LEU A 157 15.01 4.20 -16.30
N GLY A 158 14.95 3.39 -17.36
CA GLY A 158 14.27 3.79 -18.58
C GLY A 158 12.77 4.02 -18.35
N ALA A 159 12.15 4.87 -19.17
CA ALA A 159 10.72 5.20 -19.06
C ALA A 159 9.83 3.95 -19.10
N ASP A 160 10.18 2.97 -19.95
CA ASP A 160 9.48 1.69 -20.04
C ASP A 160 9.54 0.89 -18.74
N VAL A 161 10.72 0.86 -18.10
CA VAL A 161 10.93 0.17 -16.81
C VAL A 161 10.13 0.85 -15.71
N LEU A 162 10.13 2.18 -15.66
CA LEU A 162 9.36 2.94 -14.67
C LEU A 162 7.86 2.75 -14.86
N GLY A 163 7.39 2.71 -16.11
CA GLY A 163 6.01 2.38 -16.46
C GLY A 163 5.61 0.99 -15.96
N ILE A 164 6.40 -0.05 -16.28
CA ILE A 164 6.18 -1.42 -15.80
C ILE A 164 6.18 -1.48 -14.27
N LEU A 165 7.11 -0.80 -13.61
CA LEU A 165 7.17 -0.73 -12.15
C LEU A 165 5.90 -0.12 -11.55
N GLY A 166 5.28 0.86 -12.20
CA GLY A 166 3.99 1.40 -11.78
C GLY A 166 2.90 0.32 -11.71
N TYR A 167 2.77 -0.50 -12.76
CA TYR A 167 1.82 -1.61 -12.78
C TYR A 167 2.17 -2.70 -11.76
N VAL A 168 3.44 -3.09 -11.68
CA VAL A 168 3.91 -4.12 -10.75
C VAL A 168 3.70 -3.67 -9.29
N PHE A 169 3.89 -2.39 -9.00
CA PHE A 169 3.70 -1.85 -7.66
C PHE A 169 2.21 -1.89 -7.26
N ALA A 170 1.31 -1.43 -8.13
CA ALA A 170 -0.13 -1.55 -7.89
C ALA A 170 -0.56 -3.02 -7.69
N ALA A 171 -0.07 -3.92 -8.53
CA ALA A 171 -0.34 -5.35 -8.43
C ALA A 171 0.20 -5.97 -7.13
N ALA A 172 1.39 -5.55 -6.67
CA ALA A 172 1.96 -6.03 -5.42
C ALA A 172 1.17 -5.56 -4.19
N VAL A 173 0.62 -4.34 -4.21
CA VAL A 173 -0.30 -3.87 -3.16
C VAL A 173 -1.57 -4.69 -3.16
N ALA A 174 -2.16 -4.94 -4.33
CA ALA A 174 -3.35 -5.78 -4.46
C ALA A 174 -3.09 -7.22 -3.96
N LEU A 175 -1.96 -7.81 -4.34
CA LEU A 175 -1.54 -9.14 -3.93
C LEU A 175 -1.28 -9.21 -2.42
N THR A 176 -0.70 -8.16 -1.83
CA THR A 176 -0.54 -8.04 -0.38
C THR A 176 -1.90 -8.11 0.31
N GLY A 177 -2.87 -7.38 -0.21
CA GLY A 177 -4.25 -7.42 0.25
C GLY A 177 -4.87 -8.81 0.17
N LEU A 178 -4.78 -9.45 -1.00
CA LEU A 178 -5.30 -10.81 -1.22
C LEU A 178 -4.69 -11.82 -0.23
N VAL A 179 -3.37 -11.80 -0.09
CA VAL A 179 -2.66 -12.71 0.81
C VAL A 179 -3.06 -12.44 2.26
N TYR A 180 -3.30 -11.19 2.66
CA TYR A 180 -3.75 -10.83 4.00
C TYR A 180 -5.18 -11.34 4.26
N VAL A 181 -6.09 -11.21 3.30
CA VAL A 181 -7.45 -11.77 3.37
C VAL A 181 -7.41 -13.29 3.52
N LEU A 182 -6.55 -13.95 2.75
CA LEU A 182 -6.42 -15.41 2.73
C LEU A 182 -5.60 -15.99 3.88
N ASN A 183 -4.90 -15.15 4.65
CA ASN A 183 -4.11 -15.58 5.81
C ASN A 183 -5.05 -16.12 6.90
N LYS A 184 -5.40 -17.41 6.86
CA LYS A 184 -6.20 -18.07 7.91
C LYS A 184 -5.30 -18.51 9.07
N LYS A 185 -5.88 -18.65 10.27
CA LYS A 185 -5.15 -19.10 11.47
C LYS A 185 -4.52 -20.46 11.22
#